data_AF-A0A950SQH0-F1
#
_entry.id   AF-A0A950SQH0-F1
#
_cell.length_a   1.000
_cell.length_b   1.000
_cell.length_c   1.000
_cell.angle_alpha   90.00
_cell.angle_beta   90.00
_cell.angle_gamma   90.00
#
_symmetry.space_group_name_H-M   'P 1'
#
loop_
_entity.id
_entity.type
_entity.pdbx_description
1 polymer ?
#
loop_
_entity_poly.entity_id
_entity_poly.type
_entity_poly.pdbx_seq_one_letter_code
_entity_poly.pdbx_strand_id
1 'polypeptide(L)' 'MLVGTWAAADWAIRFYRRHGFELVSTERKTSLLETHWSIPDRQIETSVVLANSPLEDA' A
#
# COMPACT_ATOMS: atom_id res chain seq x y z
N MET A 1 8.62 2.91 -5.93
CA MET A 1 7.32 3.55 -6.28
C MET A 1 6.23 2.96 -5.39
N LEU A 2 5.30 3.79 -4.89
CA LEU A 2 4.20 3.36 -4.03
C LEU A 2 2.87 3.45 -4.78
N VAL A 3 2.00 2.47 -4.56
CA VAL A 3 0.63 2.43 -5.10
C VAL A 3 -0.34 2.16 -3.96
N GLY A 4 -1.18 3.14 -3.63
CA GLY A 4 -2.32 2.95 -2.74
C GLY A 4 -3.54 2.45 -3.50
N THR A 5 -4.22 1.44 -2.97
CA THR A 5 -5.51 0.95 -3.50
C THR A 5 -6.41 0.44 -2.38
N TRP A 6 -7.67 0.15 -2.68
CA TRP A 6 -8.60 -0.45 -1.71
C TRP A 6 -8.26 -1.92 -1.48
N ALA A 7 -8.38 -2.40 -0.25
CA ALA A 7 -8.17 -3.81 0.09
C ALA A 7 -9.11 -4.74 -0.71
N ALA A 8 -10.29 -4.25 -1.09
CA ALA A 8 -11.26 -4.97 -1.92
C ALA A 8 -10.92 -4.97 -3.42
N ALA A 9 -9.88 -4.25 -3.86
CA ALA A 9 -9.51 -4.15 -5.27
C ALA A 9 -8.62 -5.34 -5.71
N ASP A 10 -9.15 -6.55 -5.60
CA ASP A 10 -8.42 -7.81 -5.85
C ASP A 10 -7.69 -7.83 -7.20
N TRP A 11 -8.34 -7.32 -8.26
CA TRP A 11 -7.75 -7.27 -9.59
C TRP A 11 -6.49 -6.38 -9.63
N ALA A 12 -6.56 -5.19 -9.03
CA ALA A 12 -5.44 -4.25 -8.99
C ALA A 12 -4.28 -4.83 -8.16
N ILE A 13 -4.58 -5.43 -7.00
CA ILE A 13 -3.57 -6.06 -6.16
C ILE A 13 -2.85 -7.17 -6.93
N ARG A 14 -3.58 -8.06 -7.59
CA ARG A 14 -3.00 -9.15 -8.39
C ARG A 14 -2.17 -8.63 -9.57
N PHE A 15 -2.65 -7.59 -10.24
CA PHE A 15 -1.94 -6.94 -11.34
C PHE A 15 -0.57 -6.44 -10.86
N TYR A 16 -0.53 -5.59 -9.83
CA TYR A 16 0.74 -5.04 -9.33
C TYR A 16 1.66 -6.11 -8.75
N ARG A 17 1.14 -7.11 -8.06
CA ARG A 17 1.94 -8.26 -7.59
C ARG A 17 2.59 -9.01 -8.75
N ARG A 18 1.89 -9.21 -9.87
CA ARG A 18 2.47 -9.82 -11.08
C ARG A 18 3.52 -8.94 -11.75
N HIS A 19 3.46 -7.62 -11.56
CA HIS A 19 4.43 -6.66 -12.04
C HIS A 19 5.60 -6.42 -11.06
N GLY A 20 5.77 -7.26 -10.02
CA GLY A 20 6.91 -7.20 -9.11
C GLY A 20 6.71 -6.30 -7.89
N PHE A 21 5.47 -5.91 -7.59
CA PHE A 21 5.17 -5.14 -6.39
C PHE A 21 4.81 -6.06 -5.22
N GLU A 22 5.13 -5.61 -4.02
CA GLU A 22 4.83 -6.33 -2.77
C GLU A 22 3.92 -5.49 -1.88
N LEU A 23 3.07 -6.15 -1.11
CA LEU A 23 2.24 -5.48 -0.10
C LEU A 23 3.14 -5.00 1.03
N VAL A 24 3.00 -3.72 1.38
CA VAL A 24 3.69 -3.12 2.52
C VAL A 24 3.05 -3.63 3.83
N SER A 25 3.86 -3.81 4.87
CA SER A 25 3.34 -4.17 6.21
C SER A 25 2.33 -3.15 6.71
N THR A 26 1.40 -3.58 7.58
CA THR A 26 0.35 -2.71 8.09
C THR A 26 0.92 -1.50 8.84
N GLU A 27 1.98 -1.66 9.65
CA GLU A 27 2.57 -0.51 10.38
C GLU A 27 3.13 0.54 9.40
N ARG A 28 3.85 0.07 8.37
CA ARG A 28 4.46 0.96 7.38
C ARG A 28 3.43 1.55 6.43
N LYS A 29 2.36 0.82 6.12
CA LYS A 29 1.20 1.32 5.38
C LYS A 29 0.56 2.51 6.10
N THR A 30 0.28 2.37 7.39
CA THR A 30 -0.32 3.44 8.21
C THR A 30 0.58 4.67 8.24
N SER A 31 1.87 4.48 8.52
CA SER A 31 2.84 5.59 8.53
C SER A 31 2.94 6.31 7.18
N LEU A 32 2.96 5.56 6.06
CA LEU A 32 2.99 6.15 4.71
C LEU A 32 1.69 6.90 4.39
N LEU A 33 0.54 6.35 4.74
CA LEU A 33 -0.74 6.97 4.46
C LEU A 33 -0.92 8.26 5.28
N GLU A 34 -0.57 8.26 6.57
CA GLU A 34 -0.61 9.45 7.42
C GLU A 34 0.38 10.55 7.00
N THR A 35 1.55 10.16 6.51
CA THR A 35 2.60 11.11 6.09
C THR A 35 2.28 11.79 4.77
N HIS A 36 1.69 11.04 3.82
CA HIS A 36 1.48 11.51 2.46
C HIS A 36 0.04 11.95 2.16
N TRP A 37 -0.93 11.54 2.98
CA TRP A 37 -2.35 11.87 2.80
C TRP A 37 -3.07 12.16 4.13
N SER A 38 -4.00 13.10 4.11
CA SER A 38 -4.93 13.32 5.23
C SER A 38 -6.23 12.57 4.97
N ILE A 39 -6.32 11.32 5.41
CA ILE A 39 -7.50 10.45 5.24
C ILE A 39 -7.99 9.90 6.59
N PRO A 40 -9.29 9.58 6.74
CA PRO A 40 -9.81 9.00 7.99
C PRO A 40 -9.23 7.61 8.29
N ASP A 41 -9.12 7.26 9.56
CA ASP A 41 -8.60 5.94 10.01
C ASP A 41 -9.32 4.76 9.35
N ARG A 42 -10.64 4.84 9.19
CA ARG A 42 -11.46 3.85 8.47
C ARG A 42 -10.99 3.62 7.03
N GLN A 43 -10.54 4.69 6.37
CA GLN A 43 -10.00 4.61 5.01
C GLN A 43 -8.59 4.01 5.02
N ILE A 44 -7.79 4.28 6.05
CA ILE A 44 -6.51 3.62 6.26
C ILE A 44 -6.72 2.11 6.43
N GLU A 45 -7.63 1.68 7.32
CA GLU A 45 -7.95 0.27 7.58
C GLU A 45 -8.36 -0.48 6.31
N THR A 46 -9.16 0.16 5.44
CA THR A 46 -9.71 -0.44 4.22
C THR A 46 -8.82 -0.27 2.98
N SER A 47 -7.66 0.37 3.12
CA SER A 47 -6.69 0.54 2.04
C SER A 47 -5.51 -0.43 2.17
N VAL A 48 -4.81 -0.68 1.07
CA VAL A 48 -3.54 -1.39 1.01
C VAL A 48 -2.55 -0.58 0.18
N VAL A 49 -1.26 -0.69 0.49
CA VAL A 49 -0.20 -0.05 -0.29
C VAL A 49 0.71 -1.14 -0.85
N LEU A 50 1.04 -1.03 -2.13
CA LEU A 50 2.02 -1.88 -2.81
C LEU A 50 3.27 -1.07 -3.16
N ALA A 51 4.45 -1.69 -3.04
CA ALA A 51 5.73 -1.07 -3.37
C ALA A 51 6.47 -1.91 -4.44
N ASN A 52 7.05 -1.25 -5.45
CA ASN A 52 7.92 -1.89 -6.44
C ASN A 52 9.37 -1.88 -5.95
N SER A 53 10.03 -3.05 -5.95
CA SER A 53 11.39 -3.33 -5.44
C SER A 53 11.53 -3.37 -3.91
N PRO A 54 12.56 -4.04 -3.34
CA PRO A 54 12.71 -4.10 -1.90
C PRO A 54 12.90 -2.65 -1.46
N LEU A 55 11.94 -2.15 -0.69
CA LEU A 55 12.21 -1.00 0.15
C LEU A 55 13.27 -1.49 1.12
N GLU A 56 14.55 -1.41 0.73
CA GLU A 56 15.64 -1.48 1.68
C GLU A 56 15.29 -0.46 2.75
N ASP A 57 15.19 -0.96 3.97
CA ASP A 57 15.08 -0.17 5.18
C ASP A 57 16.35 0.70 5.29
N ALA A 58 16.35 1.83 4.59
CA ALA A 58 17.32 2.91 4.73
C ALA A 58 16.78 3.95 5.71
#